data_AF-A0A2N5ZLV0-F1
#
_entry.id   AF-A0A2N5ZLV0-F1
#
_cell.length_a   1.000
_cell.length_b   1.000
_cell.length_c   1.000
_cell.angle_alpha   90.00
_cell.angle_beta   90.00
_cell.angle_gamma   90.00
#
_symmetry.space_group_name_H-M   'P 1'
#
loop_
_entity.id
_entity.type
_entity.pdbx_description
1 polymer ?
#
loop_
_entity_poly.entity_id
_entity_poly.type
_entity_poly.pdbx_seq_one_letter_code
_entity_poly.pdbx_strand_id
1 'polypeptide(L)' 'ASILGMHNIVERPVAVKGEVVIRPIMYLALSYDHRIIDGKSSVGFLKMIKEMIEEHTMLLTGGFAEQKLLDI' A
#
# COMPACT_ATOMS: atom_id res chain seq x y z
N ALA A 1 0.61 -19.13 5.81
CA ALA A 1 -0.71 -18.70 5.31
C ALA A 1 -0.96 -17.27 5.74
N SER A 2 -1.56 -16.45 4.88
CA SER A 2 -1.94 -15.07 5.18
C SER A 2 -3.28 -14.75 4.53
N ILE A 3 -3.99 -13.77 5.09
CA ILE A 3 -5.25 -13.26 4.58
C ILE A 3 -5.23 -11.74 4.58
N LEU A 4 -5.60 -11.14 3.46
CA LEU A 4 -5.73 -9.70 3.28
C LEU A 4 -7.20 -9.31 3.39
N GLY A 5 -7.51 -8.43 4.33
CA GLY A 5 -8.80 -7.79 4.49
C GLY A 5 -8.80 -6.40 3.87
N MET A 6 -9.76 -6.15 2.98
CA MET A 6 -10.04 -4.83 2.41
C MET A 6 -11.33 -4.31 3.02
N HIS A 7 -11.28 -3.11 3.61
CA HIS A 7 -12.47 -2.46 4.16
C HIS A 7 -13.13 -1.55 3.10
N ASN A 8 -14.28 -0.97 3.44
CA ASN A 8 -14.96 -0.06 2.54
C ASN A 8 -14.12 1.20 2.27
N ILE A 9 -14.25 1.73 1.05
CA ILE A 9 -13.75 3.05 0.68
C ILE A 9 -14.74 4.10 1.19
N VAL A 10 -14.26 5.04 2.01
CA VAL A 10 -15.07 6.12 2.58
C VAL A 10 -14.32 7.44 2.52
N GLU A 11 -15.04 8.55 2.35
CA GLU A 11 -14.46 9.89 2.34
C GLU A 11 -13.92 10.27 3.73
N ARG A 12 -12.64 10.63 3.80
CA ARG A 12 -11.99 11.01 5.06
C ARG A 12 -11.10 12.25 4.87
N PRO A 13 -11.00 13.12 5.89
CA PRO A 13 -10.00 14.18 5.91
C PRO A 13 -8.61 13.58 6.12
N VAL A 14 -7.66 13.94 5.25
CA VAL A 14 -6.26 13.53 5.31
C VAL A 14 -5.34 14.72 5.06
N ALA A 15 -4.16 14.70 5.68
CA ALA A 15 -3.14 15.71 5.45
C ALA A 15 -2.31 15.36 4.20
N VAL A 16 -2.31 16.24 3.19
CA VAL A 16 -1.49 16.12 1.99
C VAL A 16 -0.73 17.42 1.80
N LYS A 17 0.61 17.35 1.79
CA LYS A 17 1.49 18.52 1.65
C LYS A 17 1.18 19.67 2.64
N GLY A 18 0.76 19.32 3.86
CA GLY A 18 0.47 20.28 4.93
C GLY A 18 -0.97 20.81 4.96
N GLU A 19 -1.82 20.43 3.99
CA GLU A 19 -3.23 20.84 3.94
C GLU A 19 -4.16 19.67 4.24
N VAL A 20 -5.30 19.95 4.88
CA VAL A 20 -6.36 18.96 5.10
C VAL A 20 -7.25 18.90 3.87
N VAL A 21 -7.24 17.76 3.19
CA VAL A 21 -8.07 17.50 2.00
C VAL A 21 -8.97 16.29 2.24
N ILE A 22 -10.16 16.29 1.66
CA ILE A 22 -11.03 15.10 1.65
C ILE A 22 -10.57 14.17 0.52
N ARG A 23 -10.43 12.87 0.85
CA ARG A 23 -10.07 11.81 -0.10
C ARG A 23 -10.85 10.53 0.20
N PRO A 24 -11.10 9.70 -0.83
CA PRO A 24 -11.57 8.33 -0.63
C PRO A 24 -10.45 7.50 -0.01
N ILE A 25 -10.69 6.96 1.20
CA ILE A 25 -9.71 6.17 1.96
C ILE A 25 -10.27 4.79 2.29
N MET A 26 -9.42 3.77 2.18
CA MET A 26 -9.69 2.40 2.58
C MET A 26 -8.63 1.91 3.57
N TYR A 27 -9.06 1.12 4.56
CA TYR A 27 -8.13 0.40 5.43
C TYR A 27 -7.83 -1.00 4.90
N LEU A 28 -6.55 -1.33 4.89
CA LEU A 28 -6.05 -2.68 4.61
C LEU A 28 -5.59 -3.32 5.91
N ALA A 29 -5.94 -4.59 6.09
CA ALA A 29 -5.49 -5.40 7.22
C ALA A 29 -4.86 -6.70 6.69
N LEU A 30 -3.70 -7.08 7.22
CA LEU A 30 -3.03 -8.33 6.88
C LEU A 30 -2.93 -9.18 8.13
N SER A 31 -3.63 -10.31 8.15
CA SER A 31 -3.43 -11.35 9.17
C SER A 31 -2.52 -12.43 8.60
N TYR A 32 -1.53 -12.84 9.38
CA TYR A 32 -0.52 -13.79 8.95
C TYR A 32 -0.11 -14.71 10.09
N ASP A 33 0.38 -15.90 9.73
CA ASP A 33 0.93 -16.83 10.70
C ASP A 33 2.32 -16.37 11.15
N HIS A 34 2.38 -15.79 12.35
CA HIS A 34 3.62 -15.29 12.98
C HIS A 34 4.69 -16.36 13.23
N ARG A 35 4.34 -17.65 13.18
CA ARG A 35 5.33 -18.74 13.32
C ARG A 35 6.18 -18.89 12.06
N ILE A 36 5.67 -18.42 10.92
CA ILE A 36 6.28 -18.60 9.60
C ILE A 36 6.72 -17.27 9.02
N ILE A 37 5.92 -16.21 9.19
CA ILE A 37 6.16 -14.91 8.60
C ILE A 37 6.47 -13.90 9.70
N ASP A 38 7.59 -13.20 9.56
CA ASP A 38 7.97 -12.14 10.48
C ASP A 38 7.16 -10.84 10.22
N GLY A 39 7.15 -9.95 11.22
CA GLY A 39 6.41 -8.69 11.12
C GLY A 39 6.98 -7.69 10.13
N LYS A 40 8.30 -7.68 9.91
CA LYS A 40 8.96 -6.77 8.95
C LYS A 40 8.54 -7.10 7.52
N SER A 41 8.58 -8.38 7.16
CA SER A 41 8.18 -8.91 5.86
C SER A 41 6.69 -8.66 5.60
N SER A 42 5.86 -8.87 6.61
CA SER A 42 4.41 -8.62 6.53
C SER A 42 4.06 -7.13 6.34
N VAL A 43 4.70 -6.24 7.11
CA VAL A 43 4.51 -4.79 6.97
C VAL A 43 5.05 -4.29 5.64
N GLY A 44 6.20 -4.81 5.20
CA GLY A 44 6.77 -4.48 3.89
C GLY A 44 5.85 -4.87 2.74
N PHE A 45 5.27 -6.07 2.78
CA PHE A 45 4.27 -6.50 1.81
C PHE A 45 3.03 -5.59 1.80
N LEU A 46 2.48 -5.28 2.98
CA LEU A 46 1.30 -4.40 3.07
C LEU A 46 1.60 -2.98 2.54
N LYS A 47 2.79 -2.45 2.80
CA LYS A 47 3.25 -1.16 2.27
C LYS A 47 3.38 -1.20 0.75
N MET A 48 3.95 -2.26 0.19
CA MET A 48 4.07 -2.45 -1.26
C MET A 48 2.68 -2.44 -1.93
N ILE A 49 1.71 -3.17 -1.36
CA ILE A 49 0.34 -3.18 -1.88
C ILE A 49 -0.30 -1.78 -1.81
N LYS A 50 -0.12 -1.07 -0.68
CA LYS A 50 -0.58 0.33 -0.53
C LYS A 50 -0.01 1.22 -1.63
N GLU A 51 1.31 1.19 -1.84
CA GLU A 51 2.00 2.02 -2.83
C GLU A 51 1.54 1.71 -4.26
N MET A 52 1.37 0.44 -4.59
CA MET A 52 0.85 0.03 -5.90
C MET A 52 -0.58 0.54 -6.15
N ILE A 53 -1.45 0.50 -5.14
CA ILE A 53 -2.85 0.96 -5.25
C ILE A 53 -2.91 2.50 -5.32
N GLU A 54 -2.08 3.21 -4.57
CA GLU A 54 -2.05 4.68 -4.61
C GLU A 54 -1.39 5.20 -5.90
N GLU A 55 -0.31 4.57 -6.35
CA GLU A 55 0.45 4.90 -7.57
C GLU A 55 0.19 3.88 -8.70
N HIS A 56 -0.95 4.06 -9.36
CA HIS A 56 -1.48 3.18 -10.42
C HIS A 56 -0.50 2.89 -11.56
N THR A 57 0.46 3.79 -11.82
CA THR A 57 1.52 3.58 -12.82
C THR A 57 2.33 2.32 -12.51
N MET A 58 2.59 2.01 -11.23
CA MET A 58 3.31 0.79 -10.84
C MET A 58 2.57 -0.49 -11.24
N LEU A 59 1.23 -0.50 -11.17
CA LEU A 59 0.42 -1.63 -11.61
C LEU A 59 0.39 -1.76 -13.13
N LEU A 60 0.27 -0.64 -13.85
CA LEU A 60 0.09 -0.62 -15.29
C LEU A 60 1.38 -0.88 -16.08
N THR A 61 2.54 -0.46 -15.56
CA THR A 61 3.83 -0.65 -16.24
C THR A 61 4.60 -1.88 -15.77
N GLY A 62 4.02 -2.72 -14.89
CA GLY A 62 4.70 -3.90 -14.33
C GLY A 62 5.82 -3.55 -13.35
N GLY A 63 5.63 -2.47 -12.59
CA GLY A 63 6.65 -1.70 -11.87
C GLY A 63 7.41 -2.45 -10.78
N PHE A 64 8.52 -3.07 -11.18
CA PHE A 64 9.85 -2.90 -10.58
C PHE A 64 10.91 -2.45 -11.62
N ALA A 65 10.53 -2.26 -12.89
CA ALA A 65 11.49 -2.16 -13.99
C ALA A 65 12.02 -0.75 -14.28
N GLU A 66 11.29 0.34 -14.01
CA GLU A 66 11.69 1.68 -14.51
C GLU A 66 12.11 2.70 -13.44
N GLN A 67 11.51 2.70 -12.24
CA GLN A 67 11.78 3.78 -11.28
C GLN A 67 13.19 3.73 -10.65
N LYS A 68 13.87 2.58 -10.65
CA LYS A 68 15.28 2.51 -10.22
C LYS A 68 16.29 2.86 -11.32
N LEU A 69 15.86 2.97 -12.58
CA LEU A 69 16.71 3.34 -13.72
C LEU A 69 16.76 4.86 -13.97
N LEU A 70 15.78 5.61 -13.45
CA LEU A 70 15.73 7.08 -13.58
C LEU A 70 16.32 7.83 -12.38
N ASP A 71 16.68 7.11 -11.31
CA ASP A 71 17.37 7.64 -10.12
C ASP A 71 18.89 7.29 -10.10
N ILE A 72 19.51 7.08 -11.28
CA ILE A 72 20.97 7.01 -11.47
C ILE A 72 21.42 8.15 -12.39
#